data_AF-A0A379TWN0-F1
#
_entry.id   AF-A0A379TWN0-F1
#
_cell.length_a   1.000
_cell.length_b   1.000
_cell.length_c   1.000
_cell.angle_alpha   90.00
_cell.angle_beta   90.00
_cell.angle_gamma   90.00
#
_symmetry.space_group_name_H-M   'P 1'
#
loop_
_entity.id
_entity.type
_entity.pdbx_description
1 polymer ?
#
loop_
_entity_poly.entity_id
_entity_poly.type
_entity_poly.pdbx_seq_one_letter_code
_entity_poly.pdbx_strand_id
1 'polypeptide(L)'
;MLTFSIPLDPEQDFSRVVHVVDKKSGSVDGAWELAPNLKELRLRHLEPERVLVVTVDPAVKALNNATFGKPYEKTITTRDVQPSVGFASRGSLLPGKIAEGLPVMALNVNHVDVNFFRVKPESLASFVSQWEYRSSLSNWESDNLLKMADLVYTGRFDLNPARNTREKLLLPLSDIKPLQQAGVYVAVMNQAGHYNYSNAATLFTLSDIGVSAHRYHNRLDVFTQSLENGAAQSGIEIVLLNDKGQTLAQATSDAQGHVQLEADKAAALLLARKEGQTTLLDLKLPALDLSEFNVAGAPGYSKQFFMFGPRDLYRPGETVILNGLLRDSDGKMLPDQPVKLEVVKPDGQVMRTVVSQPENGLYRLNYPLDSSAPTGLWHVRANTGDNVLRTWISTLKTLCRSGMALNLTAQKTPLAPADEVKFSVVGYYLYGAPASGNTLQGQLFLRPQRDAVAALPGFQFGNIAEENLSRSLDEVQVTLDKSGRGEVSAASQWQEAHSPLQVILQASLLESGGRPVTRRVEQAIWPADTLPGIRPQFAAKAVYDYRTNTTVNQPIVDENSNAAFDIVYANAQGEKKAVSGLQVRLIRERRDYYWNWSESEGWQSQFDQKDLLEGRTDAGSERG
;
A
#
# COMPACT_ATOMS: atom_id res chain seq x y z
N MET A 1 -10.92 -7.99 -35.61
CA MET A 1 -12.00 -8.72 -34.91
C MET A 1 -13.33 -8.21 -35.40
N LEU A 2 -14.24 -9.11 -35.76
CA LEU A 2 -15.65 -8.82 -36.06
C LEU A 2 -16.52 -9.35 -34.92
N THR A 3 -17.39 -8.51 -34.37
CA THR A 3 -18.25 -8.86 -33.24
C THR A 3 -19.71 -8.86 -33.70
N PHE A 4 -20.39 -9.98 -33.46
CA PHE A 4 -21.77 -10.24 -33.85
C PHE A 4 -22.68 -10.19 -32.61
N SER A 5 -23.93 -9.78 -32.79
CA SER A 5 -24.91 -9.68 -31.69
C SER A 5 -25.32 -11.06 -31.14
N ILE A 6 -25.23 -12.11 -31.96
CA ILE A 6 -25.65 -13.48 -31.66
C ILE A 6 -24.58 -14.51 -32.08
N PRO A 7 -24.55 -15.71 -31.46
CA PRO A 7 -23.66 -16.80 -31.83
C PRO A 7 -23.75 -17.21 -33.30
N LEU A 8 -22.60 -17.37 -33.97
CA LEU A 8 -22.46 -17.89 -35.33
C LEU A 8 -22.50 -19.42 -35.38
N ASP A 9 -22.92 -19.98 -36.51
CA ASP A 9 -22.86 -21.41 -36.79
C ASP A 9 -21.39 -21.84 -37.08
N PRO A 10 -20.75 -22.69 -36.26
CA PRO A 10 -19.36 -23.07 -36.45
C PRO A 10 -19.13 -24.02 -37.65
N GLU A 11 -20.18 -24.65 -38.18
CA GLU A 11 -20.08 -25.61 -39.30
C GLU A 11 -19.95 -24.92 -40.68
N GLN A 12 -20.09 -23.58 -40.73
CA GLN A 12 -19.96 -22.84 -41.98
C GLN A 12 -18.50 -22.50 -42.29
N ASP A 13 -18.15 -22.52 -43.58
CA ASP A 13 -16.84 -22.09 -44.06
C ASP A 13 -16.78 -20.55 -44.12
N PHE A 14 -16.26 -19.94 -43.05
CA PHE A 14 -16.12 -18.48 -42.95
C PHE A 14 -15.29 -17.86 -44.08
N SER A 15 -14.39 -18.61 -44.73
CA SER A 15 -13.60 -18.09 -45.85
C SER A 15 -14.44 -17.79 -47.09
N ARG A 16 -15.63 -18.41 -47.20
CA ARG A 16 -16.56 -18.20 -48.33
C ARG A 16 -17.56 -17.07 -48.11
N VAL A 17 -17.79 -16.70 -46.85
CA VAL A 17 -18.86 -15.78 -46.46
C VAL A 17 -18.34 -14.51 -45.77
N VAL A 18 -17.06 -14.48 -45.41
CA VAL A 18 -16.40 -13.27 -44.90
C VAL A 18 -15.07 -13.09 -45.62
N HIS A 19 -15.01 -12.07 -46.47
CA HIS A 19 -13.88 -11.77 -47.34
C HIS A 19 -13.06 -10.62 -46.77
N VAL A 20 -11.74 -10.72 -46.82
CA VAL A 20 -10.83 -9.62 -46.52
C VAL A 20 -9.90 -9.41 -47.71
N VAL A 21 -9.96 -8.23 -48.29
CA VAL A 21 -9.17 -7.86 -49.47
C VAL A 21 -8.37 -6.61 -49.16
N ASP A 22 -7.07 -6.71 -49.33
CA ASP A 22 -6.17 -5.57 -49.35
C ASP A 22 -6.28 -4.82 -50.68
N LYS A 23 -6.46 -3.49 -50.63
CA LYS A 23 -6.61 -2.65 -51.83
C LYS A 23 -5.43 -2.70 -52.81
N LYS A 24 -4.24 -3.11 -52.36
CA LYS A 24 -3.01 -3.18 -53.18
C LYS A 24 -2.60 -4.62 -53.48
N SER A 25 -2.61 -5.52 -52.50
CA SER A 25 -2.11 -6.89 -52.66
C SER A 25 -3.18 -7.96 -52.89
N GLY A 26 -4.46 -7.60 -52.88
CA GLY A 26 -5.55 -8.56 -53.11
C GLY A 26 -5.95 -9.32 -51.85
N SER A 27 -6.38 -10.58 -51.99
CA SER A 27 -6.88 -11.39 -50.87
C SER A 27 -5.86 -11.52 -49.74
N VAL A 28 -6.32 -11.43 -48.49
CA VAL A 28 -5.48 -11.57 -47.30
C VAL A 28 -5.48 -13.03 -46.86
N ASP A 29 -4.30 -13.64 -46.76
CA ASP A 29 -4.14 -15.00 -46.26
C ASP A 29 -4.46 -15.11 -44.76
N GLY A 30 -5.06 -16.23 -44.36
CA GLY A 30 -5.35 -16.57 -42.97
C GLY A 30 -6.75 -17.15 -42.77
N ALA A 31 -6.86 -18.18 -41.93
CA ALA A 31 -8.17 -18.73 -41.56
C ALA A 31 -8.83 -17.86 -40.48
N TRP A 32 -10.15 -17.75 -40.56
CA TRP A 32 -10.95 -17.15 -39.50
C TRP A 32 -10.99 -18.07 -38.27
N GLU A 33 -10.77 -17.50 -37.09
CA GLU A 33 -10.89 -18.15 -35.79
C GLU A 33 -12.17 -17.65 -35.11
N LEU A 34 -13.10 -18.56 -34.83
CA LEU A 34 -14.30 -18.26 -34.05
C LEU A 34 -13.99 -18.40 -32.55
N ALA A 35 -14.28 -17.36 -31.78
CA ALA A 35 -14.05 -17.38 -30.33
C ALA A 35 -15.01 -18.35 -29.60
N PRO A 36 -14.69 -18.82 -28.38
CA PRO A 36 -15.54 -19.77 -27.63
C PRO A 36 -16.97 -19.28 -27.34
N ASN A 37 -17.18 -17.96 -27.30
CA ASN A 37 -18.51 -17.36 -27.16
C ASN A 37 -19.34 -17.38 -28.46
N LEU A 38 -18.74 -17.83 -29.58
CA LEU A 38 -19.28 -17.87 -30.94
C LEU A 38 -19.73 -16.52 -31.51
N LYS A 39 -19.43 -15.40 -30.85
CA LYS A 39 -19.85 -14.04 -31.25
C LYS A 39 -18.72 -13.21 -31.84
N GLU A 40 -17.50 -13.71 -31.80
CA GLU A 40 -16.33 -13.00 -32.31
C GLU A 40 -15.61 -13.83 -33.36
N LEU A 41 -15.45 -13.26 -34.55
CA LEU A 41 -14.65 -13.82 -35.62
C LEU A 41 -13.32 -13.05 -35.72
N ARG A 42 -12.20 -13.76 -35.67
CA ARG A 42 -10.86 -13.20 -35.55
C ARG A 42 -10.01 -13.63 -36.74
N LEU A 43 -9.28 -12.68 -37.32
CA LEU A 43 -8.24 -12.92 -38.32
C LEU A 43 -6.95 -12.31 -37.75
N ARG A 44 -5.93 -13.15 -37.53
CA ARG A 44 -4.66 -12.77 -36.88
C ARG A 44 -3.59 -12.40 -37.92
N HIS A 45 -2.48 -11.84 -37.45
CA HIS A 45 -1.26 -11.55 -38.25
C HIS A 45 -1.45 -10.56 -39.40
N LEU A 46 -2.40 -9.63 -39.29
CA LEU A 46 -2.62 -8.59 -40.31
C LEU A 46 -1.37 -7.76 -40.54
N GLU A 47 -1.10 -7.47 -41.82
CA GLU A 47 -0.01 -6.60 -42.24
C GLU A 47 -0.20 -5.16 -41.74
N PRO A 48 0.87 -4.49 -41.29
CA PRO A 48 0.81 -3.08 -40.87
C PRO A 48 0.66 -2.14 -42.07
N GLU A 49 0.09 -0.96 -41.83
CA GLU A 49 -0.08 0.11 -42.81
C GLU A 49 -0.82 -0.30 -44.11
N ARG A 50 -1.82 -1.18 -43.98
CA ARG A 50 -2.64 -1.69 -45.08
C ARG A 50 -4.06 -1.18 -45.01
N VAL A 51 -4.64 -0.92 -46.17
CA VAL A 51 -6.07 -0.59 -46.30
C VAL A 51 -6.80 -1.85 -46.73
N LEU A 52 -7.54 -2.44 -45.78
CA LEU A 52 -8.29 -3.67 -45.97
C LEU A 52 -9.78 -3.34 -46.15
N VAL A 53 -10.41 -4.02 -47.09
CA VAL A 53 -11.86 -4.04 -47.30
C VAL A 53 -12.37 -5.37 -46.78
N VAL A 54 -13.22 -5.31 -45.74
CA VAL A 54 -13.85 -6.48 -45.15
C VAL A 54 -15.29 -6.54 -45.64
N THR A 55 -15.66 -7.63 -46.29
CA THR A 55 -17.01 -7.87 -46.82
C THR A 55 -17.61 -9.08 -46.11
N VAL A 56 -18.74 -8.87 -45.45
CA VAL A 56 -19.54 -9.92 -44.79
C VAL A 56 -20.73 -10.20 -45.70
N ASP A 57 -20.82 -11.43 -46.19
CA ASP A 57 -21.87 -11.83 -47.12
C ASP A 57 -23.24 -11.94 -46.43
N PRO A 58 -24.34 -11.73 -47.17
CA PRO A 58 -25.70 -11.84 -46.63
C PRO A 58 -26.01 -13.23 -46.08
N ALA A 59 -25.29 -14.26 -46.55
CA ALA A 59 -25.51 -15.68 -46.23
C ALA A 59 -24.80 -16.15 -44.95
N VAL A 60 -24.03 -15.29 -44.27
CA VAL A 60 -23.44 -15.65 -42.96
C VAL A 60 -24.56 -16.09 -42.01
N LYS A 61 -24.39 -17.28 -41.44
CA LYS A 61 -25.43 -17.97 -40.69
C LYS A 61 -25.14 -17.93 -39.19
N ALA A 62 -26.13 -17.51 -38.41
CA ALA A 62 -26.12 -17.65 -36.96
C ALA A 62 -26.61 -19.03 -36.53
N LEU A 63 -26.32 -19.43 -35.29
CA LEU A 63 -26.72 -20.73 -34.74
C LEU A 63 -28.25 -20.93 -34.72
N ASN A 64 -29.02 -19.84 -34.66
CA ASN A 64 -30.48 -19.84 -34.75
C ASN A 64 -31.01 -19.76 -36.20
N ASN A 65 -30.16 -20.00 -37.20
CA ASN A 65 -30.43 -19.87 -38.63
C ASN A 65 -30.73 -18.44 -39.13
N ALA A 66 -30.48 -17.40 -38.33
CA ALA A 66 -30.57 -16.01 -38.82
C ALA A 66 -29.42 -15.67 -39.78
N THR A 67 -29.70 -14.78 -40.74
CA THR A 67 -28.74 -14.29 -41.74
C THR A 67 -28.85 -12.77 -41.92
N PHE A 68 -27.85 -12.12 -42.52
CA PHE A 68 -27.82 -10.65 -42.66
C PHE A 68 -28.75 -10.11 -43.76
N GLY A 69 -29.12 -10.92 -44.75
CA GLY A 69 -30.03 -10.55 -45.84
C GLY A 69 -29.48 -9.53 -46.85
N LYS A 70 -28.45 -8.74 -46.49
CA LYS A 70 -27.66 -7.85 -47.39
C LYS A 70 -26.17 -7.96 -47.04
N PRO A 71 -25.26 -7.80 -48.03
CA PRO A 71 -23.83 -7.74 -47.74
C PRO A 71 -23.50 -6.49 -46.93
N TYR A 72 -22.49 -6.61 -46.06
CA TYR A 72 -21.92 -5.49 -45.31
C TYR A 72 -20.46 -5.32 -45.68
N GLU A 73 -20.07 -4.11 -46.08
CA GLU A 73 -18.68 -3.80 -46.44
C GLU A 73 -18.13 -2.73 -45.50
N LYS A 74 -16.89 -2.91 -45.03
CA LYS A 74 -16.18 -1.95 -44.20
C LYS A 74 -14.72 -1.84 -44.60
N THR A 75 -14.26 -0.62 -44.82
CA THR A 75 -12.83 -0.34 -44.98
C THR A 75 -12.18 -0.09 -43.62
N ILE A 76 -11.04 -0.71 -43.37
CA ILE A 76 -10.20 -0.51 -42.18
C ILE A 76 -8.75 -0.28 -42.61
N THR A 77 -8.07 0.63 -41.94
CA THR A 77 -6.61 0.81 -42.09
C THR A 77 -5.93 0.17 -40.90
N THR A 78 -5.02 -0.76 -41.13
CA THR A 78 -4.20 -1.36 -40.07
C THR A 78 -3.18 -0.35 -39.57
N ARG A 79 -2.79 -0.46 -38.29
CA ARG A 79 -1.85 0.48 -37.67
C ARG A 79 -0.46 0.31 -38.28
N ASP A 80 0.32 1.38 -38.26
CA ASP A 80 1.76 1.31 -38.53
C ASP A 80 2.44 0.65 -37.32
N VAL A 81 3.02 -0.53 -37.54
CA VAL A 81 3.74 -1.30 -36.53
C VAL A 81 5.19 -1.40 -36.97
N GLN A 82 6.02 -0.51 -36.43
CA GLN A 82 7.44 -0.45 -36.78
C GLN A 82 8.18 -1.70 -36.27
N PRO A 83 9.07 -2.30 -37.08
CA PRO A 83 9.93 -3.39 -36.64
C PRO A 83 10.76 -2.99 -35.42
N SER A 84 10.90 -3.89 -34.45
CA SER A 84 11.69 -3.63 -33.25
C SER A 84 12.42 -4.87 -32.77
N VAL A 85 13.62 -4.65 -32.24
CA VAL A 85 14.43 -5.68 -31.59
C VAL A 85 15.16 -5.07 -30.40
N GLY A 86 15.27 -5.81 -29.31
CA GLY A 86 16.00 -5.38 -28.11
C GLY A 86 16.15 -6.52 -27.10
N PHE A 87 17.01 -6.34 -26.11
CA PHE A 87 17.11 -7.29 -25.00
C PHE A 87 15.85 -7.24 -24.12
N ALA A 88 15.44 -8.39 -23.59
CA ALA A 88 14.28 -8.48 -22.69
C ALA A 88 14.56 -7.88 -21.30
N SER A 89 15.83 -7.78 -20.91
CA SER A 89 16.31 -7.22 -19.63
C SER A 89 17.52 -6.31 -19.85
N ARG A 90 17.77 -5.40 -18.88
CA ARG A 90 18.94 -4.48 -18.89
C ARG A 90 20.20 -5.10 -18.29
N GLY A 91 20.03 -6.23 -17.61
CA GLY A 91 21.05 -6.98 -16.92
C GLY A 91 20.57 -8.42 -16.73
N SER A 92 21.46 -9.40 -16.77
CA SER A 92 21.13 -10.80 -16.45
C SER A 92 22.31 -11.51 -15.79
N LEU A 93 22.09 -12.14 -14.63
CA LEU A 93 23.01 -13.14 -14.09
C LEU A 93 22.68 -14.46 -14.78
N LEU A 94 23.58 -14.96 -15.62
CA LEU A 94 23.40 -16.23 -16.32
C LEU A 94 24.22 -17.30 -15.58
N PRO A 95 23.59 -18.35 -15.02
CA PRO A 95 24.31 -19.46 -14.42
C PRO A 95 25.26 -20.07 -15.45
N GLY A 96 26.55 -20.17 -15.11
CA GLY A 96 27.62 -20.46 -16.09
C GLY A 96 27.46 -21.75 -16.90
N LYS A 97 26.72 -22.75 -16.41
CA LYS A 97 26.47 -24.03 -17.11
C LYS A 97 25.07 -24.17 -17.72
N ILE A 98 24.12 -23.30 -17.36
CA ILE A 98 22.69 -23.37 -17.73
C ILE A 98 22.25 -22.07 -18.43
N ALA A 99 23.14 -21.45 -19.19
CA ALA A 99 22.76 -20.28 -19.99
C ALA A 99 21.95 -20.77 -21.21
N GLU A 100 20.62 -20.84 -21.07
CA GLU A 100 19.69 -21.16 -22.18
C GLU A 100 19.80 -20.17 -23.35
N GLY A 101 20.41 -19.02 -23.11
CA GLY A 101 20.67 -17.98 -24.09
C GLY A 101 20.41 -16.60 -23.53
N LEU A 102 20.63 -15.58 -24.36
CA LEU A 102 20.33 -14.19 -24.00
C LEU A 102 18.92 -13.84 -24.49
N PRO A 103 17.96 -13.48 -23.61
CA PRO A 103 16.59 -13.22 -24.03
C PRO A 103 16.44 -11.89 -24.76
N VAL A 104 15.75 -11.96 -25.90
CA VAL A 104 15.49 -10.82 -26.79
C VAL A 104 14.02 -10.74 -27.13
N MET A 105 13.50 -9.52 -27.26
CA MET A 105 12.16 -9.24 -27.76
C MET A 105 12.29 -8.82 -29.21
N ALA A 106 11.60 -9.52 -30.11
CA ALA A 106 11.62 -9.24 -31.54
C ALA A 106 10.20 -9.05 -32.10
N LEU A 107 10.07 -8.14 -33.07
CA LEU A 107 8.86 -7.89 -33.84
C LEU A 107 9.27 -7.51 -35.25
N ASN A 108 8.93 -8.34 -36.24
CA ASN A 108 9.21 -8.09 -37.66
C ASN A 108 10.71 -7.87 -37.99
N VAL A 109 11.61 -8.44 -37.20
CA VAL A 109 13.07 -8.40 -37.43
C VAL A 109 13.58 -9.83 -37.56
N ASN A 110 14.07 -10.19 -38.73
CA ASN A 110 14.50 -11.57 -39.02
C ASN A 110 15.92 -11.88 -38.56
N HIS A 111 16.78 -10.88 -38.48
CA HIS A 111 18.17 -11.04 -38.05
C HIS A 111 18.64 -9.84 -37.23
N VAL A 112 19.58 -10.08 -36.32
CA VAL A 112 20.24 -9.04 -35.53
C VAL A 112 21.74 -9.31 -35.44
N ASP A 113 22.56 -8.26 -35.61
CA ASP A 113 24.00 -8.35 -35.40
C ASP A 113 24.30 -8.02 -33.94
N VAL A 114 25.04 -8.88 -33.25
CA VAL A 114 25.36 -8.70 -31.83
C VAL A 114 26.87 -8.77 -31.61
N ASN A 115 27.40 -7.74 -30.98
CA ASN A 115 28.79 -7.67 -30.54
C ASN A 115 28.87 -7.98 -29.05
N PHE A 116 29.70 -8.95 -28.69
CA PHE A 116 29.95 -9.34 -27.31
C PHE A 116 31.33 -8.86 -26.89
N PHE A 117 31.37 -8.12 -25.80
CA PHE A 117 32.59 -7.63 -25.17
C PHE A 117 32.75 -8.28 -23.81
N ARG A 118 33.97 -8.62 -23.42
CA ARG A 118 34.31 -9.06 -22.06
C ARG A 118 34.98 -7.92 -21.33
N VAL A 119 34.44 -7.53 -20.18
CA VAL A 119 35.01 -6.45 -19.37
C VAL A 119 36.33 -6.92 -18.77
N LYS A 120 37.35 -6.05 -18.83
CA LYS A 120 38.68 -6.34 -18.28
C LYS A 120 38.61 -6.43 -16.75
N PRO A 121 39.17 -7.47 -16.11
CA PRO A 121 39.07 -7.65 -14.66
C PRO A 121 39.56 -6.44 -13.85
N GLU A 122 40.62 -5.77 -14.30
CA GLU A 122 41.20 -4.58 -13.68
C GLU A 122 40.35 -3.32 -13.84
N SER A 123 39.52 -3.26 -14.89
CA SER A 123 38.62 -2.13 -15.15
C SER A 123 37.20 -2.37 -14.68
N LEU A 124 36.89 -3.57 -14.15
CA LEU A 124 35.53 -3.99 -13.86
C LEU A 124 34.78 -3.06 -12.89
N ALA A 125 35.45 -2.66 -11.80
CA ALA A 125 34.85 -1.77 -10.81
C ALA A 125 34.48 -0.42 -11.42
N SER A 126 35.39 0.18 -12.18
CA SER A 126 35.18 1.45 -12.89
C SER A 126 34.12 1.32 -13.99
N PHE A 127 34.11 0.20 -14.73
CA PHE A 127 33.14 -0.07 -15.79
C PHE A 127 31.72 -0.12 -15.22
N VAL A 128 31.51 -0.88 -14.14
CA VAL A 128 30.20 -1.06 -13.52
C VAL A 128 29.68 0.25 -12.95
N SER A 129 30.55 1.04 -12.30
CA SER A 129 30.18 2.37 -11.82
C SER A 129 29.75 3.33 -12.94
N GLN A 130 30.29 3.19 -14.15
CA GLN A 130 29.92 4.04 -15.30
C GLN A 130 28.74 3.48 -16.10
N TRP A 131 28.49 2.17 -16.03
CA TRP A 131 27.43 1.50 -16.79
C TRP A 131 26.02 1.87 -16.33
N GLU A 132 25.82 2.11 -15.02
CA GLU A 132 24.53 2.53 -14.40
C GLU A 132 23.29 1.73 -14.88
N TYR A 133 23.46 0.45 -15.25
CA TYR A 133 22.40 -0.43 -15.77
C TYR A 133 21.58 0.15 -16.94
N ARG A 134 22.24 0.87 -17.85
CA ARG A 134 21.63 1.43 -19.06
C ARG A 134 21.09 0.32 -19.97
N SER A 135 19.96 0.59 -20.64
CA SER A 135 19.33 -0.32 -21.64
C SER A 135 19.84 -0.10 -23.07
N SER A 136 20.61 0.96 -23.28
CA SER A 136 21.16 1.33 -24.58
C SER A 136 22.44 2.12 -24.39
N LEU A 137 23.37 1.95 -25.32
CA LEU A 137 24.59 2.74 -25.41
C LEU A 137 24.45 3.77 -26.52
N SER A 138 24.70 5.04 -26.19
CA SER A 138 24.94 6.05 -27.22
C SER A 138 26.34 5.85 -27.81
N ASN A 139 26.52 6.26 -29.07
CA ASN A 139 27.80 6.08 -29.77
C ASN A 139 28.97 6.81 -29.08
N TRP A 140 28.73 7.97 -28.45
CA TRP A 140 29.77 8.74 -27.75
C TRP A 140 30.21 8.11 -26.43
N GLU A 141 29.28 7.52 -25.68
CA GLU A 141 29.59 6.86 -24.40
C GLU A 141 30.27 5.51 -24.61
N SER A 142 29.95 4.85 -25.72
CA SER A 142 30.56 3.61 -26.16
C SER A 142 32.08 3.73 -26.30
N ASP A 143 32.61 4.87 -26.76
CA ASP A 143 34.05 5.07 -26.98
C ASP A 143 34.88 5.03 -25.69
N ASN A 144 34.30 5.37 -24.53
CA ASN A 144 35.01 5.31 -23.26
C ASN A 144 34.73 4.02 -22.50
N LEU A 145 33.47 3.54 -22.52
CA LEU A 145 33.09 2.29 -21.87
C LEU A 145 33.74 1.07 -22.53
N LEU A 146 33.75 1.01 -23.86
CA LEU A 146 34.31 -0.14 -24.58
C LEU A 146 35.84 -0.21 -24.50
N LYS A 147 36.57 0.84 -24.14
CA LYS A 147 38.03 0.76 -23.89
C LYS A 147 38.37 -0.14 -22.69
N MET A 148 37.43 -0.25 -21.75
CA MET A 148 37.51 -1.09 -20.56
C MET A 148 37.07 -2.54 -20.80
N ALA A 149 36.73 -2.90 -22.04
CA ALA A 149 36.32 -4.23 -22.44
C ALA A 149 37.02 -4.66 -23.74
N ASP A 150 37.12 -5.96 -23.98
CA ASP A 150 37.68 -6.52 -25.21
C ASP A 150 36.56 -7.19 -26.01
N LEU A 151 36.51 -6.93 -27.32
CA LEU A 151 35.58 -7.62 -28.22
C LEU A 151 35.96 -9.11 -28.29
N VAL A 152 35.06 -10.00 -27.89
CA VAL A 152 35.31 -11.45 -27.86
C VAL A 152 34.58 -12.23 -28.94
N TYR A 153 33.45 -11.72 -29.42
CA TYR A 153 32.67 -12.33 -30.49
C TYR A 153 31.78 -11.31 -31.18
N THR A 154 31.61 -11.46 -32.50
CA THR A 154 30.60 -10.74 -33.28
C THR A 154 29.89 -11.77 -34.13
N GLY A 155 28.56 -11.70 -34.18
CA GLY A 155 27.77 -12.67 -34.91
C GLY A 155 26.41 -12.12 -35.28
N ARG A 156 25.90 -12.61 -36.41
CA ARG A 156 24.51 -12.41 -36.83
C ARG A 156 23.67 -13.58 -36.30
N PHE A 157 22.56 -13.26 -35.66
CA PHE A 157 21.62 -14.24 -35.15
C PHE A 157 20.33 -14.18 -35.95
N ASP A 158 19.88 -15.33 -36.45
CA ASP A 158 18.57 -15.47 -37.07
C ASP A 158 17.51 -15.58 -35.98
N LEU A 159 16.48 -14.73 -36.08
CA LEU A 159 15.38 -14.63 -35.10
C LEU A 159 14.10 -15.27 -35.63
N ASN A 160 13.80 -15.05 -36.93
CA ASN A 160 12.61 -15.56 -37.62
C ASN A 160 11.31 -15.53 -36.77
N PRO A 161 10.95 -14.39 -36.13
CA PRO A 161 9.73 -14.31 -35.33
C PRO A 161 8.49 -14.49 -36.22
N ALA A 162 7.39 -15.02 -35.66
CA ALA A 162 6.15 -15.08 -36.42
C ALA A 162 5.74 -13.68 -36.89
N ARG A 163 5.31 -13.60 -38.16
CA ARG A 163 4.98 -12.34 -38.82
C ARG A 163 3.96 -11.55 -38.00
N ASN A 164 4.24 -10.27 -37.78
CA ASN A 164 3.42 -9.32 -36.99
C ASN A 164 3.10 -9.79 -35.56
N THR A 165 3.97 -10.59 -34.96
CA THR A 165 3.84 -11.08 -33.59
C THR A 165 5.07 -10.70 -32.80
N ARG A 166 4.86 -10.12 -31.62
CA ARG A 166 5.96 -9.82 -30.71
C ARG A 166 6.28 -11.09 -29.93
N GLU A 167 7.51 -11.58 -30.08
CA GLU A 167 7.95 -12.82 -29.46
C GLU A 167 9.17 -12.59 -28.56
N LYS A 168 9.26 -13.42 -27.51
CA LYS A 168 10.44 -13.55 -26.67
C LYS A 168 11.26 -14.71 -27.20
N LEU A 169 12.45 -14.42 -27.73
CA LEU A 169 13.38 -15.39 -28.28
C LEU A 169 14.64 -15.46 -27.41
N LEU A 170 15.42 -16.54 -27.56
CA LEU A 170 16.68 -16.74 -26.86
C LEU A 170 17.82 -16.80 -27.89
N LEU A 171 18.83 -15.94 -27.74
CA LEU A 171 20.04 -16.01 -28.54
C LEU A 171 20.92 -17.17 -28.02
N PRO A 172 21.23 -18.18 -28.85
CA PRO A 172 22.04 -19.31 -28.42
C PRO A 172 23.49 -18.85 -28.17
N LEU A 173 23.97 -19.06 -26.93
CA LEU A 173 25.35 -18.71 -26.55
C LEU A 173 26.24 -19.93 -26.34
N SER A 174 25.65 -21.13 -26.25
CA SER A 174 26.34 -22.38 -25.88
C SER A 174 27.53 -22.70 -26.80
N ASP A 175 27.42 -22.42 -28.09
CA ASP A 175 28.42 -22.80 -29.09
C ASP A 175 29.56 -21.76 -29.21
N ILE A 176 29.43 -20.63 -28.53
CA ILE A 176 30.37 -19.51 -28.61
C ILE A 176 31.46 -19.70 -27.55
N LYS A 177 32.56 -20.37 -27.91
CA LYS A 177 33.68 -20.70 -26.99
C LYS A 177 34.15 -19.52 -26.10
N PRO A 178 34.33 -18.28 -26.60
CA PRO A 178 34.72 -17.15 -25.74
C PRO A 178 33.70 -16.78 -24.66
N LEU A 179 32.42 -17.10 -24.86
CA LEU A 179 31.32 -16.90 -23.92
C LEU A 179 31.08 -18.10 -23.01
N GLN A 180 31.93 -19.12 -23.03
CA GLN A 180 31.93 -20.19 -22.01
C GLN A 180 32.87 -19.86 -20.85
N GLN A 181 33.73 -18.84 -21.01
CA GLN A 181 34.63 -18.40 -19.95
C GLN A 181 33.85 -17.59 -18.93
N ALA A 182 34.16 -17.78 -17.65
CA ALA A 182 33.51 -17.00 -16.60
C ALA A 182 33.94 -15.54 -16.66
N GLY A 183 33.01 -14.62 -16.37
CA GLY A 183 33.29 -13.19 -16.42
C GLY A 183 32.07 -12.33 -16.68
N VAL A 184 32.33 -11.04 -16.83
CA VAL A 184 31.30 -10.02 -17.06
C VAL A 184 31.37 -9.60 -18.52
N TYR A 185 30.23 -9.66 -19.19
CA TYR A 185 30.09 -9.45 -20.62
C TYR A 185 29.05 -8.38 -20.93
N VAL A 186 29.26 -7.68 -22.03
CA VAL A 186 28.33 -6.69 -22.58
C VAL A 186 27.95 -7.16 -23.97
N ALA A 187 26.65 -7.32 -24.22
CA ALA A 187 26.12 -7.54 -25.56
C ALA A 187 25.56 -6.23 -26.10
N VAL A 188 25.95 -5.85 -27.31
CA VAL A 188 25.48 -4.66 -28.01
C VAL A 188 24.87 -5.07 -29.35
N MET A 189 23.58 -4.78 -29.53
CA MET A 189 22.88 -5.04 -30.79
C MET A 189 23.10 -3.91 -31.77
N ASN A 190 23.50 -4.26 -32.99
CA ASN A 190 23.49 -3.38 -34.14
C ASN A 190 22.41 -3.87 -35.11
N GLN A 191 21.54 -2.96 -35.54
CA GLN A 191 20.52 -3.28 -36.53
C GLN A 191 21.14 -3.15 -37.93
N ALA A 192 21.23 -4.27 -38.66
CA ALA A 192 21.79 -4.27 -40.00
C ALA A 192 21.03 -3.29 -40.92
N GLY A 193 21.75 -2.35 -41.56
CA GLY A 193 21.17 -1.38 -42.49
C GLY A 193 20.54 -0.12 -41.85
N HIS A 194 20.51 -0.01 -40.52
CA HIS A 194 19.99 1.18 -39.81
C HIS A 194 21.04 1.73 -38.83
N TYR A 195 21.54 2.95 -39.10
CA TYR A 195 22.40 3.68 -38.16
C TYR A 195 21.52 4.45 -37.17
N ASN A 196 21.26 3.85 -36.01
CA ASN A 196 20.57 4.52 -34.91
C ASN A 196 21.57 5.26 -34.00
N TYR A 197 21.13 6.35 -33.37
CA TYR A 197 21.94 7.14 -32.43
C TYR A 197 22.20 6.42 -31.09
N SER A 198 21.49 5.33 -30.83
CA SER A 198 21.65 4.47 -29.65
C SER A 198 21.41 3.01 -30.01
N ASN A 199 22.30 2.13 -29.55
CA ASN A 199 22.20 0.69 -29.76
C ASN A 199 21.70 0.02 -28.48
N ALA A 200 20.81 -0.97 -28.61
CA ALA A 200 20.35 -1.73 -27.46
C ALA A 200 21.53 -2.51 -26.87
N ALA A 201 21.71 -2.44 -25.55
CA ALA A 201 22.83 -3.07 -24.89
C ALA A 201 22.39 -3.69 -23.56
N THR A 202 23.01 -4.81 -23.18
CA THR A 202 22.78 -5.44 -21.89
C THR A 202 24.09 -5.94 -21.30
N LEU A 203 24.21 -5.81 -19.98
CA LEU A 203 25.26 -6.44 -19.20
C LEU A 203 24.80 -7.85 -18.82
N PHE A 204 25.69 -8.84 -18.85
CA PHE A 204 25.42 -10.13 -18.24
C PHE A 204 26.68 -10.72 -17.62
N THR A 205 26.50 -11.57 -16.63
CA THR A 205 27.60 -12.22 -15.92
C THR A 205 27.46 -13.73 -16.04
N LEU A 206 28.56 -14.39 -16.41
CA LEU A 206 28.67 -15.84 -16.44
C LEU A 206 29.49 -16.28 -15.23
N SER A 207 28.78 -16.77 -14.23
CA SER A 207 29.33 -17.19 -12.93
C SER A 207 28.39 -18.21 -12.31
N ASP A 208 28.93 -19.13 -11.51
CA ASP A 208 28.12 -19.98 -10.64
C ASP A 208 27.97 -19.37 -9.23
N ILE A 209 28.68 -18.29 -8.93
CA ILE A 209 28.62 -17.66 -7.61
C ILE A 209 27.35 -16.81 -7.50
N GLY A 210 26.41 -17.23 -6.67
CA GLY A 210 25.34 -16.40 -6.14
C GLY A 210 25.78 -15.67 -4.88
N VAL A 211 25.35 -14.42 -4.73
CA VAL A 211 25.64 -13.60 -3.54
C VAL A 211 24.34 -13.00 -3.02
N SER A 212 24.09 -13.12 -1.74
CA SER A 212 23.08 -12.34 -1.01
C SER A 212 23.75 -11.58 0.13
N ALA A 213 23.23 -10.41 0.48
CA ALA A 213 23.81 -9.58 1.53
C ALA A 213 22.73 -8.93 2.39
N HIS A 214 22.96 -8.93 3.70
CA HIS A 214 22.10 -8.32 4.71
C HIS A 214 22.88 -7.22 5.43
N ARG A 215 22.42 -5.97 5.29
CA ARG A 215 23.06 -4.81 5.91
C ARG A 215 22.34 -4.46 7.21
N TYR A 216 23.09 -4.47 8.30
CA TYR A 216 22.70 -3.98 9.61
C TYR A 216 23.38 -2.63 9.89
N HIS A 217 23.14 -2.03 11.06
CA HIS A 217 23.68 -0.71 11.40
C HIS A 217 25.21 -0.62 11.34
N ASN A 218 25.90 -1.66 11.82
CA ASN A 218 27.36 -1.70 11.91
C ASN A 218 28.00 -2.88 11.18
N ARG A 219 27.21 -3.82 10.65
CA ARG A 219 27.74 -5.02 9.98
C ARG A 219 27.05 -5.28 8.65
N LEU A 220 27.77 -5.93 7.75
CA LEU A 220 27.28 -6.46 6.49
C LEU A 220 27.55 -7.97 6.48
N ASP A 221 26.48 -8.75 6.49
CA ASP A 221 26.56 -10.21 6.41
C ASP A 221 26.33 -10.64 4.96
N VAL A 222 27.32 -11.30 4.36
CA VAL A 222 27.33 -11.72 2.97
C VAL A 222 27.30 -13.25 2.93
N PHE A 223 26.42 -13.81 2.10
CA PHE A 223 26.29 -15.25 1.91
C PHE A 223 26.55 -15.59 0.45
N THR A 224 27.41 -16.58 0.25
CA THR A 224 27.84 -17.06 -1.06
C THR A 224 27.34 -18.48 -1.29
N GLN A 225 26.73 -18.71 -2.45
CA GLN A 225 26.08 -19.97 -2.80
C GLN A 225 26.28 -20.30 -4.27
N SER A 226 26.17 -21.56 -4.66
CA SER A 226 26.16 -21.97 -6.06
C SER A 226 24.80 -21.67 -6.69
N LEU A 227 24.77 -21.11 -7.89
CA LEU A 227 23.54 -20.89 -8.65
C LEU A 227 23.02 -22.20 -9.26
N GLU A 228 23.89 -23.17 -9.49
CA GLU A 228 23.53 -24.49 -10.01
C GLU A 228 22.66 -25.30 -9.02
N ASN A 229 22.91 -25.20 -7.71
CA ASN A 229 22.22 -26.03 -6.72
C ASN A 229 21.84 -25.34 -5.39
N GLY A 230 22.18 -24.06 -5.21
CA GLY A 230 21.89 -23.31 -3.99
C GLY A 230 22.79 -23.63 -2.79
N ALA A 231 23.78 -24.52 -2.92
CA ALA A 231 24.66 -24.91 -1.81
C ALA A 231 25.66 -23.80 -1.48
N ALA A 232 25.97 -23.63 -0.19
CA ALA A 232 26.99 -22.70 0.29
C ALA A 232 28.36 -22.94 -0.38
N GLN A 233 29.07 -21.85 -0.70
CA GLN A 233 30.37 -21.90 -1.38
C GLN A 233 31.47 -21.30 -0.50
N SER A 234 32.44 -22.12 -0.09
CA SER A 234 33.59 -21.67 0.70
C SER A 234 34.75 -21.19 -0.16
N GLY A 235 35.62 -20.35 0.41
CA GLY A 235 36.83 -19.87 -0.27
C GLY A 235 36.57 -18.83 -1.36
N ILE A 236 35.39 -18.20 -1.37
CA ILE A 236 35.03 -17.12 -2.28
C ILE A 236 35.64 -15.83 -1.72
N GLU A 237 36.44 -15.13 -2.52
CA GLU A 237 36.96 -13.82 -2.17
C GLU A 237 35.85 -12.77 -2.34
N ILE A 238 35.54 -12.05 -1.27
CA ILE A 238 34.60 -10.93 -1.25
C ILE A 238 35.38 -9.64 -1.10
N VAL A 239 35.19 -8.72 -2.04
CA VAL A 239 35.81 -7.38 -2.06
C VAL A 239 34.71 -6.33 -2.01
N LEU A 240 34.73 -5.50 -0.98
CA LEU A 240 33.83 -4.36 -0.81
C LEU A 240 34.49 -3.11 -1.39
N LEU A 241 33.81 -2.44 -2.32
CA LEU A 241 34.32 -1.30 -3.06
C LEU A 241 33.47 -0.04 -2.83
N ASN A 242 34.10 1.12 -2.90
CA ASN A 242 33.39 2.40 -2.96
C ASN A 242 32.95 2.75 -4.40
N ASP A 243 32.32 3.91 -4.55
CA ASP A 243 31.81 4.41 -5.83
C ASP A 243 32.90 4.77 -6.87
N LYS A 244 34.15 4.87 -6.45
CA LYS A 244 35.32 5.05 -7.32
C LYS A 244 36.01 3.73 -7.65
N GLY A 245 35.46 2.60 -7.19
CA GLY A 245 36.04 1.27 -7.37
C GLY A 245 37.25 0.98 -6.48
N GLN A 246 37.47 1.75 -5.41
CA GLN A 246 38.55 1.51 -4.46
C GLN A 246 38.12 0.50 -3.39
N THR A 247 39.02 -0.40 -3.02
CA THR A 247 38.76 -1.41 -1.97
C THR A 247 38.66 -0.79 -0.59
N LEU A 248 37.52 -1.02 0.06
CA LEU A 248 37.24 -0.65 1.45
C LEU A 248 37.57 -1.82 2.40
N ALA A 249 37.16 -3.03 2.03
CA ALA A 249 37.37 -4.23 2.83
C ALA A 249 37.45 -5.47 1.92
N GLN A 250 38.08 -6.53 2.43
CA GLN A 250 38.22 -7.80 1.72
C GLN A 250 38.24 -8.95 2.73
N ALA A 251 37.53 -10.03 2.43
CA ALA A 251 37.48 -11.24 3.25
C ALA A 251 37.14 -12.46 2.39
N THR A 252 37.26 -13.66 2.96
CA THR A 252 37.00 -14.92 2.27
C THR A 252 35.87 -15.68 2.96
N SER A 253 34.98 -16.29 2.17
CA SER A 253 33.85 -17.06 2.70
C SER A 253 34.28 -18.32 3.44
N ASP A 254 33.61 -18.57 4.57
CA ASP A 254 33.82 -19.75 5.40
C ASP A 254 33.13 -21.01 4.82
N ALA A 255 33.14 -22.12 5.57
CA ALA A 255 32.51 -23.38 5.17
C ALA A 255 31.00 -23.28 4.94
N GLN A 256 30.32 -22.28 5.52
CA GLN A 256 28.90 -22.00 5.32
C GLN A 256 28.66 -20.94 4.25
N GLY A 257 29.72 -20.51 3.55
CA GLY A 257 29.64 -19.46 2.54
C GLY A 257 29.43 -18.08 3.13
N HIS A 258 29.57 -17.90 4.45
CA HIS A 258 29.36 -16.63 5.14
C HIS A 258 30.64 -15.79 5.17
N VAL A 259 30.46 -14.49 4.99
CA VAL A 259 31.47 -13.46 5.21
C VAL A 259 30.83 -12.33 6.01
N GLN A 260 31.43 -11.98 7.14
CA GLN A 260 31.06 -10.78 7.89
C GLN A 260 32.04 -9.65 7.59
N LEU A 261 31.52 -8.50 7.21
CA LEU A 261 32.27 -7.25 7.03
C LEU A 261 31.69 -6.16 7.94
N GLU A 262 32.49 -5.16 8.28
CA GLU A 262 31.99 -3.93 8.89
C GLU A 262 31.18 -3.12 7.86
N ALA A 263 30.06 -2.54 8.29
CA ALA A 263 29.25 -1.71 7.40
C ALA A 263 29.92 -0.35 7.17
N ASP A 264 30.15 -0.01 5.90
CA ASP A 264 30.68 1.29 5.49
C ASP A 264 29.65 2.08 4.68
N LYS A 265 29.48 3.38 4.97
CA LYS A 265 28.57 4.26 4.24
C LYS A 265 29.03 4.57 2.82
N ALA A 266 30.33 4.47 2.56
CA ALA A 266 30.91 4.63 1.23
C ALA A 266 30.80 3.36 0.37
N ALA A 267 30.36 2.23 0.94
CA ALA A 267 30.20 0.98 0.22
C ALA A 267 29.19 1.13 -0.91
N ALA A 268 29.60 0.75 -2.12
CA ALA A 268 28.82 0.88 -3.35
C ALA A 268 28.67 -0.45 -4.07
N LEU A 269 29.73 -1.25 -4.13
CA LEU A 269 29.76 -2.48 -4.93
C LEU A 269 30.43 -3.60 -4.14
N LEU A 270 29.90 -4.80 -4.26
CA LEU A 270 30.50 -6.02 -3.73
C LEU A 270 30.86 -6.94 -4.89
N LEU A 271 32.12 -7.37 -4.93
CA LEU A 271 32.62 -8.34 -5.90
C LEU A 271 32.93 -9.67 -5.22
N ALA A 272 32.40 -10.75 -5.77
CA ALA A 272 32.70 -12.11 -5.36
C ALA A 272 33.52 -12.81 -6.43
N ARG A 273 34.68 -13.38 -6.07
CA ARG A 273 35.64 -13.96 -7.01
C ARG A 273 36.16 -15.31 -6.56
N LYS A 274 36.24 -16.26 -7.49
CA LYS A 274 36.93 -17.55 -7.30
C LYS A 274 37.22 -18.17 -8.66
N GLU A 275 38.47 -18.57 -8.89
CA GLU A 275 38.87 -19.34 -10.09
C GLU A 275 38.40 -18.73 -11.43
N GLY A 276 38.46 -17.40 -11.56
CA GLY A 276 38.03 -16.67 -12.75
C GLY A 276 36.52 -16.39 -12.83
N GLN A 277 35.70 -16.99 -11.97
CA GLN A 277 34.31 -16.60 -11.77
C GLN A 277 34.25 -15.25 -11.05
N THR A 278 33.32 -14.40 -11.46
CA THR A 278 33.09 -13.10 -10.84
C THR A 278 31.60 -12.83 -10.80
N THR A 279 31.10 -12.47 -9.63
CA THR A 279 29.72 -11.99 -9.44
C THR A 279 29.76 -10.61 -8.80
N LEU A 280 28.81 -9.77 -9.17
CA LEU A 280 28.71 -8.41 -8.68
C LEU A 280 27.36 -8.21 -7.98
N LEU A 281 27.39 -7.47 -6.90
CA LEU A 281 26.19 -7.00 -6.19
C LEU A 281 26.34 -5.50 -5.93
N ASP A 282 25.45 -4.70 -6.54
CA ASP A 282 25.39 -3.26 -6.32
C ASP A 282 24.58 -2.95 -5.05
N LEU A 283 25.24 -2.33 -4.07
CA LEU A 283 24.68 -1.97 -2.76
C LEU A 283 23.98 -0.60 -2.76
N LYS A 284 24.08 0.15 -3.86
CA LYS A 284 23.35 1.42 -4.08
C LYS A 284 21.95 1.20 -4.64
N LEU A 285 21.70 0.05 -5.27
CA LEU A 285 20.34 -0.30 -5.66
C LEU A 285 19.43 -0.37 -4.42
N PRO A 286 18.14 -0.03 -4.55
CA PRO A 286 17.18 -0.25 -3.48
C PRO A 286 17.26 -1.71 -3.00
N ALA A 287 17.23 -1.90 -1.69
CA ALA A 287 17.08 -3.23 -1.13
C ALA A 287 15.77 -3.87 -1.61
N LEU A 288 15.68 -5.20 -1.51
CA LEU A 288 14.45 -5.93 -1.80
C LEU A 288 13.28 -5.31 -1.01
N ASP A 289 12.18 -5.05 -1.71
CA ASP A 289 10.98 -4.52 -1.08
C ASP A 289 10.37 -5.60 -0.17
N LEU A 290 10.21 -5.26 1.11
CA LEU A 290 9.62 -6.12 2.13
C LEU A 290 8.23 -5.63 2.55
N SER A 291 7.60 -4.75 1.78
CA SER A 291 6.28 -4.17 2.10
C SER A 291 5.17 -5.22 2.19
N GLU A 292 5.33 -6.39 1.56
CA GLU A 292 4.42 -7.54 1.70
C GLU A 292 4.53 -8.22 3.07
N PHE A 293 5.63 -8.00 3.80
CA PHE A 293 5.88 -8.56 5.12
C PHE A 293 5.58 -7.55 6.22
N ASN A 294 5.12 -8.02 7.37
CA ASN A 294 4.91 -7.17 8.55
C ASN A 294 6.25 -6.88 9.26
N VAL A 295 7.07 -6.04 8.64
CA VAL A 295 8.39 -5.59 9.17
C VAL A 295 8.32 -4.21 9.84
N ALA A 296 7.15 -3.59 9.86
CA ALA A 296 6.94 -2.31 10.53
C ALA A 296 7.04 -2.47 12.06
N GLY A 297 7.60 -1.46 12.72
CA GLY A 297 7.76 -1.47 14.17
C GLY A 297 8.66 -0.35 14.66
N ALA A 298 8.82 -0.28 15.99
CA ALA A 298 9.81 0.59 16.58
C ALA A 298 11.22 0.17 16.10
N PRO A 299 12.13 1.12 15.82
CA PRO A 299 13.51 0.77 15.52
C PRO A 299 14.10 -0.06 16.68
N GLY A 300 14.79 -1.15 16.34
CA GLY A 300 15.38 -2.10 17.29
C GLY A 300 16.58 -1.50 18.06
N TYR A 301 16.29 -0.59 18.97
CA TYR A 301 17.29 0.06 19.80
C TYR A 301 17.85 -0.91 20.86
N SER A 302 19.17 -0.88 21.08
CA SER A 302 19.81 -1.63 22.17
C SER A 302 19.36 -1.14 23.57
N LYS A 303 19.02 0.15 23.67
CA LYS A 303 18.40 0.78 24.84
C LYS A 303 17.10 1.45 24.45
N GLN A 304 16.00 1.01 25.05
CA GLN A 304 14.66 1.55 24.80
C GLN A 304 14.41 2.73 25.73
N PHE A 305 14.16 3.91 25.16
CA PHE A 305 13.78 5.10 25.93
C PHE A 305 12.33 5.47 25.61
N PHE A 306 11.41 4.95 26.42
CA PHE A 306 9.98 5.17 26.25
C PHE A 306 9.60 6.58 26.72
N MET A 307 9.19 7.43 25.78
CA MET A 307 8.80 8.81 26.04
C MET A 307 7.29 8.96 25.98
N PHE A 308 6.69 9.54 27.02
CA PHE A 308 5.24 9.74 27.10
C PHE A 308 4.87 11.03 27.83
N GLY A 309 3.77 11.65 27.40
CA GLY A 309 3.21 12.86 27.99
C GLY A 309 1.71 12.71 28.24
N PRO A 310 1.10 13.63 29.00
CA PRO A 310 -0.35 13.61 29.24
C PRO A 310 -1.17 13.94 27.99
N ARG A 311 -0.54 14.61 27.02
CA ARG A 311 -1.12 14.99 25.72
C ARG A 311 0.01 15.31 24.74
N ASP A 312 -0.32 15.36 23.46
CA ASP A 312 0.56 15.70 22.35
C ASP A 312 0.29 17.10 21.76
N LEU A 313 -0.77 17.80 22.22
CA LEU A 313 -1.15 19.14 21.78
C LEU A 313 -0.97 20.19 22.87
N TYR A 314 -0.22 21.25 22.57
CA TYR A 314 0.03 22.38 23.49
C TYR A 314 -0.23 23.74 22.84
N ARG A 315 -0.40 24.77 23.66
CA ARG A 315 -0.51 26.17 23.23
C ARG A 315 0.75 26.96 23.61
N PRO A 316 1.10 28.03 22.87
CA PRO A 316 2.10 28.99 23.32
C PRO A 316 1.77 29.50 24.74
N GLY A 317 2.79 29.62 25.59
CA GLY A 317 2.63 29.97 27.01
C GLY A 317 2.34 28.80 27.96
N GLU A 318 2.02 27.60 27.46
CA GLU A 318 1.85 26.41 28.31
C GLU A 318 3.19 25.73 28.63
N THR A 319 3.22 24.90 29.67
CA THR A 319 4.38 24.05 29.97
C THR A 319 4.22 22.67 29.35
N VAL A 320 5.16 22.28 28.50
CA VAL A 320 5.27 20.91 27.97
C VAL A 320 5.79 20.00 29.08
N ILE A 321 5.10 18.88 29.30
CA ILE A 321 5.45 17.88 30.30
C ILE A 321 5.75 16.58 29.56
N LEU A 322 6.98 16.11 29.67
CA LEU A 322 7.44 14.87 29.05
C LEU A 322 8.09 13.98 30.12
N ASN A 323 7.70 12.71 30.12
CA ASN A 323 8.27 11.67 30.97
C ASN A 323 9.05 10.66 30.12
N GLY A 324 10.04 10.02 30.71
CA GLY A 324 10.86 9.00 30.07
C GLY A 324 11.11 7.79 30.97
N LEU A 325 11.11 6.59 30.39
CA LEU A 325 11.55 5.35 31.04
C LEU A 325 12.64 4.70 30.19
N LEU A 326 13.82 4.48 30.79
CA LEU A 326 14.94 3.81 30.13
C LEU A 326 14.96 2.33 30.51
N ARG A 327 15.00 1.44 29.51
CA ARG A 327 15.08 -0.01 29.66
C ARG A 327 16.07 -0.61 28.65
N ASP A 328 16.52 -1.83 28.90
CA ASP A 328 17.24 -2.60 27.88
C ASP A 328 16.28 -3.10 26.79
N SER A 329 16.79 -3.90 25.85
CA SER A 329 15.99 -4.47 24.76
C SER A 329 14.89 -5.43 25.24
N ASP A 330 15.03 -6.01 26.43
CA ASP A 330 14.07 -6.96 27.03
C ASP A 330 13.08 -6.26 27.99
N GLY A 331 13.15 -4.93 28.12
CA GLY A 331 12.30 -4.17 29.04
C GLY A 331 12.76 -4.21 30.50
N LYS A 332 13.95 -4.73 30.80
CA LYS A 332 14.51 -4.74 32.16
C LYS A 332 15.14 -3.40 32.52
N MET A 333 15.24 -3.16 33.82
CA MET A 333 15.88 -1.95 34.34
C MET A 333 17.38 -1.95 34.00
N LEU A 334 17.87 -0.77 33.61
CA LEU A 334 19.28 -0.48 33.44
C LEU A 334 19.79 0.33 34.65
N PRO A 335 21.10 0.33 34.93
CA PRO A 335 21.69 1.29 35.85
C PRO A 335 21.35 2.73 35.46
N ASP A 336 21.14 3.58 36.46
CA ASP A 336 20.83 4.98 36.24
C ASP A 336 21.94 5.67 35.43
N GLN A 337 21.54 6.34 34.35
CA GLN A 337 22.45 7.08 33.47
C GLN A 337 21.80 8.37 32.94
N PRO A 338 22.57 9.43 32.69
CA PRO A 338 22.04 10.64 32.08
C PRO A 338 21.52 10.38 30.65
N VAL A 339 20.45 11.09 30.28
CA VAL A 339 19.93 11.13 28.91
C VAL A 339 19.93 12.57 28.42
N LYS A 340 20.53 12.82 27.25
CA LYS A 340 20.51 14.16 26.63
C LYS A 340 19.20 14.35 25.88
N LEU A 341 18.40 15.32 26.30
CA LEU A 341 17.15 15.74 25.67
C LEU A 341 17.34 17.07 24.95
N GLU A 342 16.89 17.16 23.70
CA GLU A 342 16.93 18.37 22.87
C GLU A 342 15.52 18.75 22.45
N VAL A 343 15.06 19.94 22.83
CA VAL A 343 13.78 20.51 22.38
C VAL A 343 14.03 21.22 21.05
N VAL A 344 13.32 20.79 20.01
CA VAL A 344 13.54 21.23 18.64
C VAL A 344 12.28 21.91 18.09
N LYS A 345 12.48 23.06 17.46
CA LYS A 345 11.43 23.84 16.79
C LYS A 345 10.98 23.21 15.46
N PRO A 346 9.86 23.70 14.89
CA PRO A 346 9.41 23.32 13.56
C PRO A 346 10.43 23.61 12.44
N ASP A 347 11.27 24.64 12.62
CA ASP A 347 12.34 24.99 11.67
C ASP A 347 13.60 24.10 11.81
N GLY A 348 13.58 23.12 12.73
CA GLY A 348 14.69 22.21 12.99
C GLY A 348 15.76 22.75 13.95
N GLN A 349 15.66 24.00 14.41
CA GLN A 349 16.63 24.56 15.36
C GLN A 349 16.41 24.01 16.77
N VAL A 350 17.49 23.72 17.47
CA VAL A 350 17.48 23.30 18.87
C VAL A 350 17.31 24.53 19.76
N MET A 351 16.22 24.56 20.52
CA MET A 351 15.92 25.65 21.47
C MET A 351 16.57 25.43 22.83
N ARG A 352 16.59 24.18 23.28
CA ARG A 352 17.14 23.84 24.58
C ARG A 352 17.69 22.43 24.58
N THR A 353 18.88 22.28 25.16
CA THR A 353 19.48 21.00 25.48
C THR A 353 19.50 20.81 26.99
N VAL A 354 19.03 19.67 27.46
CA VAL A 354 18.96 19.31 28.88
C VAL A 354 19.58 17.94 29.06
N VAL A 355 20.43 17.77 30.08
CA VAL A 355 20.88 16.45 30.53
C VAL A 355 19.95 16.02 31.65
N SER A 356 19.02 15.12 31.35
CA SER A 356 18.03 14.62 32.31
C SER A 356 18.62 13.44 33.09
N GLN A 357 18.46 13.48 34.41
CA GLN A 357 18.80 12.38 35.32
C GLN A 357 17.51 11.67 35.74
N PRO A 358 17.54 10.35 35.94
CA PRO A 358 16.39 9.63 36.46
C PRO A 358 16.19 9.95 37.95
N GLU A 359 14.94 10.12 38.35
CA GLU A 359 14.51 10.15 39.76
C GLU A 359 13.66 8.89 39.99
N ASN A 360 14.15 7.95 40.81
CA ASN A 360 13.52 6.64 41.01
C ASN A 360 13.23 5.89 39.67
N GLY A 361 14.17 5.97 38.73
CA GLY A 361 14.04 5.35 37.40
C GLY A 361 13.13 6.08 36.40
N LEU A 362 12.62 7.28 36.74
CA LEU A 362 11.78 8.11 35.89
C LEU A 362 12.50 9.39 35.46
N TYR A 363 12.57 9.62 34.16
CA TYR A 363 13.10 10.85 33.58
C TYR A 363 11.96 11.85 33.39
N ARG A 364 12.24 13.14 33.63
CA ARG A 364 11.26 14.22 33.48
C ARG A 364 11.86 15.41 32.75
N LEU A 365 11.05 16.04 31.90
CA LEU A 365 11.33 17.32 31.26
C LEU A 365 10.08 18.19 31.36
N ASN A 366 10.24 19.34 32.03
CA ASN A 366 9.24 20.40 32.05
C ASN A 366 9.80 21.60 31.28
N TYR A 367 9.20 21.90 30.13
CA TYR A 367 9.65 22.97 29.25
C TYR A 367 8.57 24.05 29.12
N PRO A 368 8.73 25.24 29.73
CA PRO A 368 7.80 26.35 29.54
C PRO A 368 7.95 26.89 28.11
N LEU A 369 6.85 26.93 27.36
CA LEU A 369 6.80 27.54 26.04
C LEU A 369 6.64 29.05 26.17
N ASP A 370 7.42 29.81 25.42
CA ASP A 370 7.20 31.25 25.30
C ASP A 370 5.81 31.53 24.73
N SER A 371 5.20 32.64 25.14
CA SER A 371 3.92 33.10 24.58
C SER A 371 4.02 33.47 23.10
N SER A 372 5.22 33.78 22.62
CA SER A 372 5.55 34.05 21.22
C SER A 372 6.11 32.81 20.48
N ALA A 373 6.08 31.63 21.08
CA ALA A 373 6.60 30.41 20.45
C ALA A 373 5.88 30.12 19.12
N PRO A 374 6.61 29.82 18.03
CA PRO A 374 6.00 29.51 16.75
C PRO A 374 5.12 28.26 16.84
N THR A 375 3.95 28.32 16.21
CA THR A 375 3.08 27.17 16.02
C THR A 375 3.68 26.19 15.02
N GLY A 376 3.40 24.90 15.18
CA GLY A 376 3.88 23.86 14.27
C GLY A 376 4.21 22.55 14.99
N LEU A 377 4.91 21.67 14.29
CA LEU A 377 5.42 20.42 14.85
C LEU A 377 6.70 20.67 15.62
N TRP A 378 6.63 20.52 16.94
CA TRP A 378 7.79 20.50 17.80
C TRP A 378 8.14 19.06 18.14
N HIS A 379 9.39 18.79 18.44
CA HIS A 379 9.78 17.46 18.88
C HIS A 379 10.92 17.52 19.89
N VAL A 380 10.95 16.52 20.77
CA VAL A 380 12.04 16.29 21.70
C VAL A 380 12.85 15.11 21.20
N ARG A 381 14.15 15.31 21.01
CA ARG A 381 15.11 14.25 20.66
C ARG A 381 15.85 13.80 21.90
N ALA A 382 15.97 12.49 22.09
CA ALA A 382 16.70 11.88 23.20
C ALA A 382 17.90 11.09 22.67
N ASN A 383 19.08 11.30 23.28
CA ASN A 383 20.28 10.51 23.06
C ASN A 383 20.66 9.79 24.37
N THR A 384 20.75 8.46 24.30
CA THR A 384 21.05 7.58 25.46
C THR A 384 22.53 7.22 25.59
N GLY A 385 23.39 7.87 24.79
CA GLY A 385 24.83 7.63 24.72
C GLY A 385 25.27 6.76 23.54
N ASP A 386 24.33 6.28 22.73
CA ASP A 386 24.55 5.42 21.56
C ASP A 386 24.57 6.20 20.23
N ASN A 387 24.45 7.53 20.28
CA ASN A 387 24.38 8.41 19.11
C ASN A 387 23.25 8.09 18.11
N VAL A 388 22.26 7.33 18.55
CA VAL A 388 21.03 7.08 17.82
C VAL A 388 19.92 7.88 18.51
N LEU A 389 19.27 8.78 17.78
CA LEU A 389 18.27 9.68 18.37
C LEU A 389 16.90 9.00 18.43
N ARG A 390 16.24 9.08 19.59
CA ARG A 390 14.81 8.76 19.75
C ARG A 390 14.02 10.06 19.70
N THR A 391 12.85 10.07 19.07
CA THR A 391 12.06 11.30 18.88
C THR A 391 10.67 11.15 19.46
N TRP A 392 10.24 12.15 20.24
CA TRP A 392 8.85 12.33 20.67
C TRP A 392 8.29 13.60 20.03
N ILE A 393 7.12 13.53 19.41
CA ILE A 393 6.53 14.62 18.63
C ILE A 393 5.36 15.23 19.40
N SER A 394 5.26 16.56 19.37
CA SER A 394 4.12 17.31 19.88
C SER A 394 3.76 18.46 18.95
N THR A 395 2.47 18.73 18.82
CA THR A 395 1.96 19.84 18.02
C THR A 395 1.71 21.05 18.91
N LEU A 396 2.26 22.20 18.53
CA LEU A 396 1.91 23.50 19.12
C LEU A 396 0.91 24.24 18.23
N LYS A 397 -0.22 24.62 18.81
CA LYS A 397 -1.28 25.37 18.11
C LYS A 397 -1.81 26.51 18.98
N THR A 398 -2.04 27.66 18.36
CA THR A 398 -2.76 28.75 19.04
C THR A 398 -4.27 28.49 19.03
N LEU A 399 -4.93 28.74 20.16
CA LEU A 399 -6.39 28.78 20.22
C LEU A 399 -6.82 30.25 20.21
N CYS A 400 -7.42 30.69 19.10
CA CYS A 400 -8.02 32.02 19.06
C CYS A 400 -9.38 31.97 19.77
N ARG A 401 -9.65 32.91 20.69
CA ARG A 401 -10.99 33.05 21.29
C ARG A 401 -11.96 33.45 20.19
N SER A 402 -13.13 32.78 20.12
CA SER A 402 -14.20 33.22 19.22
C SER A 402 -14.94 34.42 19.84
N GLY A 403 -15.40 35.33 18.98
CA GLY A 403 -16.28 36.45 19.34
C GLY A 403 -17.77 36.09 19.39
N MET A 404 -18.15 34.84 19.15
CA MET A 404 -19.54 34.38 19.11
C MET A 404 -19.79 33.20 20.07
N ALA A 405 -21.05 33.04 20.44
CA ALA A 405 -21.59 31.86 21.11
C ALA A 405 -22.59 31.16 20.18
N LEU A 406 -22.60 29.83 20.25
CA LEU A 406 -23.52 28.95 19.55
C LEU A 406 -24.12 27.99 20.58
N ASN A 407 -25.44 27.92 20.63
CA ASN A 407 -26.20 26.95 21.40
C ASN A 407 -27.02 26.09 20.45
N LEU A 408 -26.86 24.77 20.57
CA LEU A 408 -27.62 23.76 19.83
C LEU A 408 -28.43 22.97 20.83
N THR A 409 -29.73 22.81 20.60
CA THR A 409 -30.64 22.09 21.51
C THR A 409 -31.39 21.00 20.77
N ALA A 410 -31.46 19.82 21.38
CA ALA A 410 -32.25 18.67 20.94
C ALA A 410 -33.35 18.36 21.99
N GLN A 411 -34.23 17.41 21.68
CA GLN A 411 -35.23 16.95 22.64
C GLN A 411 -34.58 16.04 23.70
N LYS A 412 -35.05 16.15 24.95
CA LYS A 412 -34.56 15.31 26.05
C LYS A 412 -35.09 13.87 25.96
N THR A 413 -36.29 13.70 25.46
CA THR A 413 -36.91 12.40 25.22
C THR A 413 -36.36 11.81 23.92
N PRO A 414 -36.03 10.51 23.90
CA PRO A 414 -35.73 9.83 22.65
C PRO A 414 -36.91 9.92 21.68
N LEU A 415 -36.60 10.03 20.39
CA LEU A 415 -37.58 10.02 19.31
C LEU A 415 -37.89 8.59 18.86
N ALA A 416 -39.07 8.35 18.31
CA ALA A 416 -39.36 7.11 17.61
C ALA A 416 -38.63 7.08 16.25
N PRO A 417 -38.36 5.89 15.66
CA PRO A 417 -37.62 5.81 14.40
C PRO A 417 -38.29 6.54 13.24
N ALA A 418 -39.62 6.66 13.24
CA ALA A 418 -40.36 7.36 12.20
C ALA A 418 -40.30 8.89 12.31
N ASP A 419 -39.92 9.43 13.46
CA ASP A 419 -39.97 10.87 13.74
C ASP A 419 -38.85 11.62 13.01
N GLU A 420 -39.15 12.85 12.59
CA GLU A 420 -38.16 13.79 12.08
C GLU A 420 -37.29 14.33 13.23
N VAL A 421 -35.97 14.32 13.04
CA VAL A 421 -35.03 14.90 14.00
C VAL A 421 -34.94 16.41 13.79
N LYS A 422 -35.05 17.19 14.86
CA LYS A 422 -34.95 18.66 14.83
C LYS A 422 -34.00 19.18 15.89
N PHE A 423 -33.15 20.12 15.49
CA PHE A 423 -32.23 20.83 16.36
C PHE A 423 -32.51 22.33 16.30
N SER A 424 -32.76 22.93 17.46
CA SER A 424 -32.88 24.40 17.58
C SER A 424 -31.49 25.02 17.67
N VAL A 425 -31.27 26.07 16.88
CA VAL A 425 -30.01 26.80 16.79
C VAL A 425 -30.20 28.22 17.31
N VAL A 426 -29.34 28.64 18.24
CA VAL A 426 -29.29 30.02 18.73
C VAL A 426 -27.85 30.53 18.71
N GLY A 427 -27.62 31.60 17.95
CA GLY A 427 -26.32 32.25 17.82
C GLY A 427 -26.36 33.72 18.25
N TYR A 428 -25.32 34.16 18.95
CA TYR A 428 -25.15 35.57 19.33
C TYR A 428 -23.68 35.93 19.46
N TYR A 429 -23.37 37.20 19.23
CA TYR A 429 -22.06 37.76 19.52
C TYR A 429 -21.87 37.96 21.02
N LEU A 430 -20.65 37.76 21.52
CA LEU A 430 -20.35 37.87 22.95
C LEU A 430 -20.52 39.30 23.51
N TYR A 431 -20.59 40.31 22.64
CA TYR A 431 -20.93 41.69 23.02
C TYR A 431 -22.45 41.97 23.07
N GLY A 432 -23.29 40.94 22.87
CA GLY A 432 -24.73 40.97 23.13
C GLY A 432 -25.65 41.11 21.92
N ALA A 433 -25.12 41.25 20.70
CA ALA A 433 -25.96 41.31 19.49
C ALA A 433 -26.35 39.90 18.98
N PRO A 434 -27.55 39.71 18.40
CA PRO A 434 -27.92 38.46 17.74
C PRO A 434 -27.03 38.19 16.52
N ALA A 435 -26.77 36.92 16.22
CA ALA A 435 -26.02 36.49 15.03
C ALA A 435 -26.89 36.56 13.75
N SER A 436 -27.51 37.71 13.51
CA SER A 436 -28.46 37.92 12.42
C SER A 436 -27.78 37.83 11.06
N GLY A 437 -28.26 36.93 10.19
CA GLY A 437 -27.71 36.74 8.85
C GLY A 437 -26.39 35.97 8.81
N ASN A 438 -25.86 35.53 9.96
CA ASN A 438 -24.70 34.65 10.01
C ASN A 438 -25.07 33.26 9.46
N THR A 439 -24.10 32.65 8.78
CA THR A 439 -24.24 31.30 8.23
C THR A 439 -23.81 30.26 9.26
N LEU A 440 -24.68 29.30 9.51
CA LEU A 440 -24.37 28.04 10.17
C LEU A 440 -24.07 26.99 9.10
N GLN A 441 -22.94 26.32 9.19
CA GLN A 441 -22.60 25.15 8.37
C GLN A 441 -22.36 23.95 9.27
N GLY A 442 -22.72 22.75 8.86
CA GLY A 442 -22.51 21.57 9.69
C GLY A 442 -22.68 20.26 8.95
N GLN A 443 -22.43 19.19 9.67
CA GLN A 443 -22.60 17.82 9.21
C GLN A 443 -23.45 17.05 10.22
N LEU A 444 -24.39 16.27 9.70
CA LEU A 444 -25.14 15.30 10.47
C LEU A 444 -24.51 13.92 10.37
N PHE A 445 -24.53 13.19 11.49
CA PHE A 445 -24.03 11.81 11.56
C PHE A 445 -25.04 10.92 12.27
N LEU A 446 -25.27 9.72 11.73
CA LEU A 446 -25.99 8.66 12.43
C LEU A 446 -24.98 7.73 13.09
N ARG A 447 -25.16 7.45 14.39
CA ARG A 447 -24.32 6.48 15.13
C ARG A 447 -25.18 5.57 16.01
N PRO A 448 -24.72 4.35 16.31
CA PRO A 448 -25.31 3.54 17.37
C PRO A 448 -25.21 4.26 18.71
N GLN A 449 -26.24 4.13 19.54
CA GLN A 449 -26.23 4.61 20.93
C GLN A 449 -26.10 3.40 21.86
N ARG A 450 -24.92 2.76 21.88
CA ARG A 450 -24.67 1.54 22.67
C ARG A 450 -24.84 1.80 24.17
N ASP A 451 -24.33 2.93 24.66
CA ASP A 451 -24.50 3.37 26.04
C ASP A 451 -25.78 4.22 26.20
N ALA A 452 -26.93 3.66 25.79
CA ALA A 452 -28.21 4.39 25.70
C ALA A 452 -28.75 4.87 27.06
N VAL A 453 -28.41 4.18 28.15
CA VAL A 453 -28.99 4.39 29.48
C VAL A 453 -27.89 4.72 30.48
N ALA A 454 -27.67 6.00 30.73
CA ALA A 454 -26.60 6.48 31.62
C ALA A 454 -26.71 5.96 33.07
N ALA A 455 -27.92 5.65 33.53
CA ALA A 455 -28.16 5.06 34.86
C ALA A 455 -27.67 3.61 35.00
N LEU A 456 -27.32 2.95 33.90
CA LEU A 456 -26.88 1.55 33.85
C LEU A 456 -25.48 1.44 33.21
N PRO A 457 -24.40 1.92 33.88
CA PRO A 457 -23.06 1.93 33.31
C PRO A 457 -22.56 0.51 32.97
N GLY A 458 -21.92 0.40 31.81
CA GLY A 458 -21.39 -0.85 31.28
C GLY A 458 -22.40 -1.74 30.54
N PHE A 459 -23.71 -1.44 30.63
CA PHE A 459 -24.70 -2.11 29.78
C PHE A 459 -24.70 -1.53 28.37
N GLN A 460 -24.69 -2.41 27.38
CA GLN A 460 -24.79 -2.07 25.98
C GLN A 460 -26.15 -2.44 25.41
N PHE A 461 -26.71 -1.55 24.59
CA PHE A 461 -28.02 -1.70 23.97
C PHE A 461 -27.90 -1.76 22.44
N GLY A 462 -28.83 -2.48 21.80
CA GLY A 462 -28.86 -2.70 20.35
C GLY A 462 -28.11 -3.95 19.87
N ASN A 463 -28.18 -4.19 18.57
CA ASN A 463 -27.49 -5.26 17.88
C ASN A 463 -26.17 -4.73 17.30
N ILE A 464 -25.04 -5.33 17.68
CA ILE A 464 -23.71 -4.94 17.16
C ILE A 464 -23.50 -5.41 15.70
N ALA A 465 -24.24 -6.43 15.26
CA ALA A 465 -24.20 -6.95 13.90
C ALA A 465 -25.16 -6.23 12.94
N GLU A 466 -25.93 -5.25 13.41
CA GLU A 466 -26.80 -4.45 12.53
C GLU A 466 -25.97 -3.45 11.73
N GLU A 467 -25.97 -3.61 10.42
CA GLU A 467 -25.16 -2.83 9.51
C GLU A 467 -25.74 -1.45 9.21
N ASN A 468 -24.96 -0.59 8.55
CA ASN A 468 -25.36 0.74 8.11
C ASN A 468 -25.78 1.71 9.24
N LEU A 469 -25.55 1.37 10.51
CA LEU A 469 -25.89 2.24 11.65
C LEU A 469 -24.88 3.37 11.91
N SER A 470 -23.70 3.34 11.25
CA SER A 470 -22.69 4.40 11.31
C SER A 470 -22.44 5.00 9.95
N ARG A 471 -23.01 6.17 9.68
CA ARG A 471 -22.84 6.88 8.39
C ARG A 471 -22.94 8.39 8.55
N SER A 472 -22.42 9.12 7.58
CA SER A 472 -22.72 10.55 7.43
C SER A 472 -24.11 10.70 6.81
N LEU A 473 -24.85 11.70 7.26
CA LEU A 473 -26.11 12.13 6.65
C LEU A 473 -25.84 13.39 5.81
N ASP A 474 -26.81 14.29 5.73
CA ASP A 474 -26.70 15.51 4.93
C ASP A 474 -25.74 16.53 5.56
N GLU A 475 -25.07 17.29 4.69
CA GLU A 475 -24.48 18.58 5.03
C GLU A 475 -25.59 19.60 5.24
N VAL A 476 -25.44 20.45 6.25
CA VAL A 476 -26.45 21.44 6.61
C VAL A 476 -25.87 22.84 6.45
N GLN A 477 -26.62 23.72 5.80
CA GLN A 477 -26.30 25.14 5.74
C GLN A 477 -27.57 25.96 5.97
N VAL A 478 -27.57 26.78 7.02
CA VAL A 478 -28.71 27.60 7.43
C VAL A 478 -28.24 29.02 7.72
N THR A 479 -28.98 30.01 7.24
CA THR A 479 -28.78 31.42 7.62
C THR A 479 -29.67 31.76 8.80
N LEU A 480 -29.09 32.27 9.88
CA LEU A 480 -29.86 32.64 11.07
C LEU A 480 -30.74 33.88 10.82
N ASP A 481 -31.93 33.87 11.41
CA ASP A 481 -32.89 34.97 11.29
C ASP A 481 -32.46 36.25 12.03
N LYS A 482 -33.30 37.29 12.00
CA LYS A 482 -33.03 38.59 12.65
C LYS A 482 -32.79 38.49 14.17
N SER A 483 -33.27 37.42 14.80
CA SER A 483 -33.09 37.14 16.23
C SER A 483 -31.90 36.21 16.52
N GLY A 484 -31.13 35.82 15.49
CA GLY A 484 -30.02 34.88 15.61
C GLY A 484 -30.49 33.44 15.81
N ARG A 485 -31.68 33.08 15.33
CA ARG A 485 -32.26 31.74 15.48
C ARG A 485 -32.34 31.00 14.15
N GLY A 486 -32.30 29.68 14.22
CA GLY A 486 -32.50 28.78 13.09
C GLY A 486 -32.90 27.39 13.54
N GLU A 487 -33.25 26.55 12.58
CA GLU A 487 -33.56 25.14 12.80
C GLU A 487 -32.78 24.30 11.79
N VAL A 488 -32.27 23.16 12.25
CA VAL A 488 -31.71 22.11 11.40
C VAL A 488 -32.59 20.88 11.60
N SER A 489 -33.11 20.31 10.52
CA SER A 489 -33.87 19.07 10.57
C SER A 489 -33.30 17.99 9.68
N ALA A 490 -33.61 16.74 10.02
CA ALA A 490 -33.22 15.57 9.26
C ALA A 490 -34.41 14.60 9.20
N ALA A 491 -34.88 14.31 7.99
CA ALA A 491 -35.90 13.31 7.77
C ALA A 491 -35.36 11.92 8.16
N SER A 492 -36.24 11.06 8.69
CA SER A 492 -35.84 9.71 9.09
C SER A 492 -35.40 8.88 7.88
N GLN A 493 -34.22 8.25 8.03
CA GLN A 493 -33.66 7.27 7.09
C GLN A 493 -33.33 5.95 7.81
N TRP A 494 -33.91 5.73 8.99
CA TRP A 494 -33.59 4.63 9.92
C TRP A 494 -34.85 3.99 10.51
N GLN A 495 -35.95 4.05 9.76
CA GLN A 495 -37.27 3.57 10.19
C GLN A 495 -37.27 2.07 10.53
N GLU A 496 -36.47 1.29 9.79
CA GLU A 496 -36.31 -0.15 9.96
C GLU A 496 -35.29 -0.53 11.06
N ALA A 497 -34.69 0.44 11.74
CA ALA A 497 -33.67 0.15 12.75
C ALA A 497 -34.29 -0.51 13.99
N HIS A 498 -33.65 -1.57 14.47
CA HIS A 498 -34.06 -2.29 15.68
C HIS A 498 -33.18 -1.98 16.90
N SER A 499 -32.17 -1.14 16.71
CA SER A 499 -31.21 -0.70 17.73
C SER A 499 -31.42 0.77 18.11
N PRO A 500 -31.07 1.19 19.35
CA PRO A 500 -31.05 2.60 19.70
C PRO A 500 -29.94 3.32 18.92
N LEU A 501 -30.29 4.48 18.38
CA LEU A 501 -29.42 5.32 17.55
C LEU A 501 -29.33 6.72 18.14
N GLN A 502 -28.36 7.47 17.65
CA GLN A 502 -28.27 8.90 17.88
C GLN A 502 -27.94 9.62 16.57
N VAL A 503 -28.62 10.74 16.35
CA VAL A 503 -28.23 11.71 15.32
C VAL A 503 -27.41 12.79 15.99
N ILE A 504 -26.18 12.96 15.51
CA ILE A 504 -25.22 13.93 16.00
C ILE A 504 -25.17 15.08 14.99
N LEU A 505 -25.49 16.28 15.44
CA LEU A 505 -25.24 17.51 14.69
C LEU A 505 -23.92 18.11 15.16
N GLN A 506 -22.94 18.17 14.26
CA GLN A 506 -21.72 18.96 14.45
C GLN A 506 -21.80 20.20 13.56
N ALA A 507 -22.08 21.36 14.15
CA ALA A 507 -22.31 22.60 13.42
C ALA A 507 -21.36 23.72 13.86
N SER A 508 -21.04 24.58 12.91
CA SER A 508 -20.11 25.69 12.98
C SER A 508 -20.82 26.98 12.58
N LEU A 509 -20.95 27.92 13.51
CA LEU A 509 -21.48 29.25 13.23
C LEU A 509 -20.36 30.16 12.75
N LEU A 510 -20.48 30.71 11.55
CA LEU A 510 -19.45 31.54 10.93
C LEU A 510 -19.59 33.01 11.34
N GLU A 511 -18.51 33.57 11.86
CA GLU A 511 -18.29 35.03 11.95
C GLU A 511 -18.19 35.63 10.54
N SER A 512 -18.40 36.95 10.39
CA SER A 512 -18.31 37.64 9.10
C SER A 512 -16.94 37.51 8.43
N GLY A 513 -15.87 37.28 9.21
CA GLY A 513 -14.52 36.97 8.72
C GLY A 513 -14.28 35.48 8.38
N GLY A 514 -15.33 34.65 8.36
CA GLY A 514 -15.26 33.22 8.03
C GLY A 514 -14.80 32.30 9.17
N ARG A 515 -14.56 32.83 10.37
CA ARG A 515 -14.12 32.03 11.53
C ARG A 515 -15.30 31.27 12.15
N PRO A 516 -15.20 29.94 12.36
CA PRO A 516 -16.30 29.15 12.92
C PRO A 516 -16.29 29.06 14.46
N VAL A 517 -17.48 28.95 15.03
CA VAL A 517 -17.73 28.41 16.38
C VAL A 517 -18.38 27.05 16.27
N THR A 518 -17.61 26.00 16.49
CA THR A 518 -18.11 24.63 16.38
C THR A 518 -18.73 24.14 17.69
N ARG A 519 -19.90 23.52 17.61
CA ARG A 519 -20.60 22.83 18.70
C ARG A 519 -21.16 21.51 18.20
N ARG A 520 -21.42 20.62 19.16
CA ARG A 520 -22.02 19.31 18.94
C ARG A 520 -23.25 19.16 19.82
N VAL A 521 -24.31 18.57 19.29
CA VAL A 521 -25.51 18.14 20.02
C VAL A 521 -25.97 16.79 19.49
N GLU A 522 -26.66 16.03 20.32
CA GLU A 522 -27.06 14.65 20.03
C GLU A 522 -28.55 14.50 20.31
N GLN A 523 -29.28 13.84 19.40
CA GLN A 523 -30.67 13.45 19.56
C GLN A 523 -30.74 11.92 19.62
N ALA A 524 -31.22 11.39 20.75
CA ALA A 524 -31.47 9.96 20.91
C ALA A 524 -32.70 9.52 20.09
N ILE A 525 -32.62 8.32 19.51
CA ILE A 525 -33.70 7.66 18.77
C ILE A 525 -33.81 6.23 19.30
N TRP A 526 -34.99 5.86 19.78
CA TRP A 526 -35.24 4.56 20.39
C TRP A 526 -36.32 3.82 19.61
N PRO A 527 -36.08 2.55 19.21
CA PRO A 527 -37.06 1.77 18.45
C PRO A 527 -38.27 1.31 19.28
N ALA A 528 -38.18 1.38 20.61
CA ALA A 528 -39.24 1.08 21.55
C ALA A 528 -39.03 1.84 22.87
N ASP A 529 -40.07 1.97 23.70
CA ASP A 529 -40.00 2.64 25.02
C ASP A 529 -39.04 1.95 26.00
N THR A 530 -38.77 0.66 25.79
CA THR A 530 -37.90 -0.17 26.62
C THR A 530 -37.07 -1.11 25.75
N LEU A 531 -35.81 -1.30 26.13
CA LEU A 531 -34.82 -2.03 25.33
C LEU A 531 -34.09 -3.08 26.18
N PRO A 532 -33.72 -4.22 25.59
CA PRO A 532 -32.82 -5.16 26.23
C PRO A 532 -31.38 -4.59 26.23
N GLY A 533 -30.72 -4.66 27.37
CA GLY A 533 -29.31 -4.29 27.55
C GLY A 533 -28.51 -5.48 28.05
N ILE A 534 -27.26 -5.60 27.59
CA ILE A 534 -26.35 -6.69 27.93
C ILE A 534 -25.05 -6.12 28.50
N ARG A 535 -24.54 -6.68 29.59
CA ARG A 535 -23.23 -6.33 30.14
C ARG A 535 -22.39 -7.58 30.36
N PRO A 536 -21.16 -7.66 29.84
CA PRO A 536 -20.25 -8.76 30.18
C PRO A 536 -19.79 -8.63 31.63
N GLN A 537 -19.77 -9.75 32.37
CA GLN A 537 -19.21 -9.80 33.73
C GLN A 537 -17.69 -10.01 33.74
N PHE A 538 -17.11 -10.39 32.61
CA PHE A 538 -15.68 -10.62 32.44
C PHE A 538 -14.93 -9.34 32.08
N ALA A 539 -13.66 -9.27 32.49
CA ALA A 539 -12.84 -8.08 32.35
C ALA A 539 -12.49 -7.79 30.89
N ALA A 540 -12.39 -6.51 30.55
CA ALA A 540 -11.76 -6.08 29.32
C ALA A 540 -10.23 -6.12 29.50
N LYS A 541 -9.53 -6.78 28.58
CA LYS A 541 -8.06 -6.81 28.52
C LYS A 541 -7.57 -5.83 27.46
N ALA A 542 -6.46 -5.17 27.74
CA ALA A 542 -5.79 -4.28 26.79
C ALA A 542 -5.13 -5.12 25.69
N VAL A 543 -5.63 -5.02 24.46
CA VAL A 543 -5.10 -5.74 23.28
C VAL A 543 -4.53 -4.71 22.31
N TYR A 544 -3.30 -4.92 21.89
CA TYR A 544 -2.67 -4.09 20.87
C TYR A 544 -3.18 -4.49 19.48
N ASP A 545 -3.70 -3.51 18.73
CA ASP A 545 -4.07 -3.69 17.33
C ASP A 545 -3.07 -2.93 16.43
N TYR A 546 -2.30 -3.69 15.66
CA TYR A 546 -1.31 -3.13 14.73
C TYR A 546 -1.95 -2.41 13.54
N ARG A 547 -3.23 -2.67 13.22
CA ARG A 547 -3.95 -2.03 12.09
C ARG A 547 -4.30 -0.58 12.40
N THR A 548 -4.66 -0.30 13.64
CA THR A 548 -4.95 1.06 14.12
C THR A 548 -3.78 1.68 14.87
N ASN A 549 -2.72 0.90 15.13
CA ASN A 549 -1.57 1.26 15.95
C ASN A 549 -1.98 1.79 17.33
N THR A 550 -2.99 1.16 17.94
CA THR A 550 -3.54 1.55 19.24
C THR A 550 -3.82 0.34 20.10
N THR A 551 -3.67 0.51 21.41
CA THR A 551 -4.11 -0.49 22.39
C THR A 551 -5.56 -0.19 22.76
N VAL A 552 -6.44 -1.17 22.58
CA VAL A 552 -7.87 -1.06 22.88
C VAL A 552 -8.26 -2.12 23.91
N ASN A 553 -9.12 -1.74 24.86
CA ASN A 553 -9.65 -2.68 25.83
C ASN A 553 -10.81 -3.46 25.20
N GLN A 554 -10.69 -4.79 25.16
CA GLN A 554 -11.68 -5.70 24.59
C GLN A 554 -12.14 -6.72 25.64
N PRO A 555 -13.44 -7.01 25.77
CA PRO A 555 -13.96 -8.00 26.69
C PRO A 555 -13.53 -9.40 26.22
N ILE A 556 -12.76 -10.12 27.04
CA ILE A 556 -12.17 -11.42 26.68
C ILE A 556 -12.39 -12.41 27.82
N VAL A 557 -12.71 -13.66 27.45
CA VAL A 557 -12.79 -14.80 28.35
C VAL A 557 -11.86 -15.91 27.82
N ASP A 558 -11.37 -16.77 28.69
CA ASP A 558 -10.47 -17.86 28.29
C ASP A 558 -11.23 -18.90 27.44
N GLU A 559 -10.52 -19.55 26.53
CA GLU A 559 -11.10 -20.56 25.64
C GLU A 559 -11.77 -21.68 26.45
N ASN A 560 -12.93 -22.16 25.99
CA ASN A 560 -13.71 -23.24 26.62
C ASN A 560 -14.19 -22.93 28.05
N SER A 561 -14.21 -21.66 28.47
CA SER A 561 -14.77 -21.22 29.74
C SER A 561 -16.16 -20.57 29.57
N ASN A 562 -16.92 -20.49 30.66
CA ASN A 562 -18.24 -19.87 30.66
C ASN A 562 -18.14 -18.34 30.59
N ALA A 563 -18.80 -17.73 29.60
CA ALA A 563 -18.95 -16.28 29.48
C ALA A 563 -20.25 -15.82 30.18
N ALA A 564 -20.13 -15.17 31.33
CA ALA A 564 -21.28 -14.66 32.07
C ALA A 564 -21.68 -13.24 31.62
N PHE A 565 -22.99 -13.02 31.46
CA PHE A 565 -23.59 -11.75 31.06
C PHE A 565 -24.75 -11.36 31.98
N ASP A 566 -24.82 -10.09 32.34
CA ASP A 566 -26.03 -9.50 32.92
C ASP A 566 -26.96 -9.04 31.80
N ILE A 567 -28.26 -9.31 31.93
CA ILE A 567 -29.29 -8.86 30.98
C ILE A 567 -30.32 -8.03 31.73
N VAL A 568 -30.69 -6.89 31.17
CA VAL A 568 -31.72 -5.98 31.69
C VAL A 568 -32.71 -5.63 30.61
N TYR A 569 -33.93 -5.26 31.00
CA TYR A 569 -34.92 -4.67 30.12
C TYR A 569 -35.36 -3.35 30.74
N ALA A 570 -34.97 -2.22 30.14
CA ALA A 570 -35.06 -0.91 30.80
C ALA A 570 -35.54 0.19 29.85
N ASN A 571 -36.17 1.23 30.41
CA ASN A 571 -36.50 2.46 29.70
C ASN A 571 -35.34 3.47 29.71
N ALA A 572 -35.51 4.62 29.03
CA ALA A 572 -34.49 5.66 28.92
C ALA A 572 -34.08 6.28 30.26
N GLN A 573 -34.91 6.18 31.29
CA GLN A 573 -34.63 6.66 32.65
C GLN A 573 -33.83 5.63 33.48
N GLY A 574 -33.67 4.40 32.99
CA GLY A 574 -32.99 3.30 33.69
C GLY A 574 -33.90 2.47 34.60
N GLU A 575 -35.22 2.68 34.55
CA GLU A 575 -36.17 1.85 35.27
C GLU A 575 -36.29 0.48 34.57
N LYS A 576 -36.03 -0.59 35.32
CA LYS A 576 -36.16 -1.96 34.84
C LYS A 576 -37.65 -2.32 34.76
N LYS A 577 -38.08 -2.90 33.64
CA LYS A 577 -39.47 -3.35 33.43
C LYS A 577 -39.51 -4.88 33.34
N ALA A 578 -40.62 -5.45 33.81
CA ALA A 578 -40.85 -6.89 33.70
C ALA A 578 -41.08 -7.28 32.24
N VAL A 579 -40.47 -8.39 31.83
CA VAL A 579 -40.61 -8.96 30.49
C VAL A 579 -40.41 -10.47 30.57
N SER A 580 -41.04 -11.19 29.66
CA SER A 580 -40.94 -12.65 29.52
C SER A 580 -40.77 -13.01 28.05
N GLY A 581 -40.06 -14.09 27.76
CA GLY A 581 -39.84 -14.55 26.39
C GLY A 581 -38.72 -13.79 25.67
N LEU A 582 -37.74 -13.26 26.40
CA LEU A 582 -36.55 -12.67 25.78
C LEU A 582 -35.73 -13.77 25.11
N GLN A 583 -35.49 -13.65 23.81
CA GLN A 583 -34.69 -14.60 23.05
C GLN A 583 -33.19 -14.33 23.25
N VAL A 584 -32.56 -15.11 24.12
CA VAL A 584 -31.12 -15.05 24.36
C VAL A 584 -30.45 -16.08 23.45
N ARG A 585 -29.63 -15.59 22.51
CA ARG A 585 -28.93 -16.42 21.52
C ARG A 585 -27.42 -16.23 21.66
N LEU A 586 -26.69 -17.34 21.62
CA LEU A 586 -25.23 -17.34 21.53
C LEU A 586 -24.86 -17.59 20.06
N ILE A 587 -24.26 -16.58 19.43
CA ILE A 587 -23.82 -16.63 18.05
C ILE A 587 -22.30 -16.74 18.04
N ARG A 588 -21.78 -17.72 17.29
CA ARG A 588 -20.36 -17.88 17.00
C ARG A 588 -20.05 -17.32 15.62
N GLU A 589 -19.29 -16.25 15.58
CA GLU A 589 -18.74 -15.69 14.36
C GLU A 589 -17.60 -16.59 13.85
N ARG A 590 -17.62 -16.92 12.56
CA ARG A 590 -16.57 -17.67 11.85
C ARG A 590 -16.06 -16.86 10.67
N ARG A 591 -14.73 -16.85 10.48
CA ARG A 591 -14.08 -16.26 9.31
C ARG A 591 -13.20 -17.30 8.61
N ASP A 592 -13.35 -17.42 7.30
CA ASP A 592 -12.54 -18.29 6.44
C ASP A 592 -11.75 -17.42 5.46
N TYR A 593 -10.41 -17.38 5.60
CA TYR A 593 -9.52 -16.53 4.80
C TYR A 593 -9.14 -17.18 3.47
N TYR A 594 -9.00 -16.37 2.42
CA TYR A 594 -8.52 -16.78 1.10
C TYR A 594 -7.77 -15.65 0.39
N TRP A 595 -6.81 -16.00 -0.47
CA TRP A 595 -6.12 -15.04 -1.32
C TRP A 595 -6.92 -14.80 -2.60
N ASN A 596 -6.99 -13.55 -3.06
CA ASN A 596 -7.62 -13.19 -4.31
C ASN A 596 -6.73 -12.20 -5.08
N TRP A 597 -6.53 -12.45 -6.38
CA TRP A 597 -5.78 -11.55 -7.26
C TRP A 597 -6.74 -10.70 -8.10
N SER A 598 -6.46 -9.42 -8.20
CA SER A 598 -7.11 -8.52 -9.16
C SER A 598 -6.08 -7.67 -9.89
N GLU A 599 -6.42 -7.21 -11.10
CA GLU A 599 -5.53 -6.34 -11.88
C GLU A 599 -5.33 -4.97 -11.22
N SER A 600 -6.35 -4.44 -10.52
CA SER A 600 -6.29 -3.12 -9.87
C SER A 600 -5.58 -3.12 -8.52
N GLU A 601 -5.70 -4.19 -7.73
CA GLU A 601 -5.21 -4.23 -6.34
C GLU A 601 -4.14 -5.30 -6.09
N GLY A 602 -3.80 -6.11 -7.09
CA GLY A 602 -2.87 -7.24 -6.92
C GLY A 602 -3.45 -8.34 -6.02
N TRP A 603 -2.59 -9.04 -5.30
CA TRP A 603 -2.99 -10.07 -4.33
C TRP A 603 -3.50 -9.45 -3.04
N GLN A 604 -4.68 -9.87 -2.60
CA GLN A 604 -5.31 -9.43 -1.36
C GLN A 604 -5.67 -10.63 -0.49
N SER A 605 -5.57 -10.45 0.83
CA SER A 605 -6.06 -11.41 1.83
C SER A 605 -7.51 -11.08 2.18
N GLN A 606 -8.43 -11.82 1.59
CA GLN A 606 -9.88 -11.66 1.76
C GLN A 606 -10.40 -12.69 2.78
N PHE A 607 -11.62 -12.50 3.25
CA PHE A 607 -12.30 -13.49 4.10
C PHE A 607 -13.80 -13.48 3.88
N ASP A 608 -14.41 -14.65 4.00
CA ASP A 608 -15.85 -14.80 4.15
C ASP A 608 -16.20 -14.91 5.63
N GLN A 609 -17.22 -14.17 6.07
CA GLN A 609 -17.75 -14.27 7.43
C GLN A 609 -19.07 -15.04 7.43
N LYS A 610 -19.22 -15.93 8.41
CA LYS A 610 -20.46 -16.67 8.66
C LYS A 610 -20.77 -16.74 10.14
N ASP A 611 -22.01 -16.47 10.48
CA ASP A 611 -22.50 -16.54 11.85
C ASP A 611 -23.23 -17.86 12.10
N LEU A 612 -22.83 -18.58 13.15
CA LEU A 612 -23.37 -19.88 13.54
C LEU A 612 -24.13 -19.75 14.86
N LEU A 613 -25.35 -20.28 14.93
CA LEU A 613 -26.10 -20.34 16.19
C LEU A 613 -25.60 -21.52 17.02
N GLU A 614 -24.94 -21.26 18.14
CA GLU A 614 -24.45 -22.29 19.07
C GLU A 614 -25.49 -22.62 20.15
N GLY A 615 -26.36 -21.67 20.51
CA GLY A 615 -27.37 -21.89 21.54
C GLY A 615 -28.51 -20.87 21.53
N ARG A 616 -29.67 -21.28 22.04
CA ARG A 616 -30.86 -20.43 22.21
C ARG A 616 -31.58 -20.80 23.51
N THR A 617 -31.94 -19.79 24.30
CA THR A 617 -32.74 -19.92 25.51
C THR A 617 -33.76 -18.76 25.58
N ASP A 618 -34.94 -19.02 26.14
CA ASP A 618 -35.94 -17.98 26.42
C ASP A 618 -35.81 -17.55 27.89
N ALA A 619 -35.53 -16.28 28.15
CA ALA A 619 -35.37 -15.72 29.50
C ALA A 619 -36.66 -15.04 29.98
N GLY A 620 -36.94 -15.17 31.28
CA GLY A 620 -38.03 -14.49 31.98
C GLY A 620 -37.56 -13.89 33.31
N SER A 621 -38.21 -12.82 33.79
CA SER A 621 -37.84 -12.22 35.07
C SER A 621 -38.30 -13.09 36.25
N GLU A 622 -37.38 -13.57 37.09
CA GLU A 622 -37.71 -13.92 38.47
C GLU A 622 -37.79 -12.62 39.28
N ARG A 623 -38.92 -12.40 39.97
CA ARG A 623 -39.10 -11.26 40.87
C ARG A 623 -38.16 -11.42 42.07
N GLY A 624 -37.15 -10.55 42.17
CA GLY A 624 -36.39 -10.27 43.38
C GLY A 624 -36.68 -8.86 43.85
#